data_AF-A0A966TI89-F1
#
_entry.id   AF-A0A966TI89-F1
#
_cell.length_a   1.000
_cell.length_b   1.000
_cell.length_c   1.000
_cell.angle_alpha   90.00
_cell.angle_beta   90.00
_cell.angle_gamma   90.00
#
_symmetry.space_group_name_H-M   'P 1'
#
loop_
_entity.id
_entity.type
_entity.pdbx_description
1 polymer ?
#
loop_
_entity_poly.entity_id
_entity_poly.type
_entity_poly.pdbx_seq_one_letter_code
_entity_poly.pdbx_strand_id
1 'polypeptide(L)'
;MLVGVAVVLSGCVAFATHDDHGKSWSGQTGEALKKVWGQPQGQETLPNGFTEIRYDLQRMNCTYWFTLDEAGKIVDYRYKVGTLGTCKPT
;
A
#
# COMPACT_ATOMS: atom_id res chain seq x y z
N MET A 1 5.48 -50.75 4.73
CA MET A 1 5.99 -49.52 5.36
C MET A 1 5.68 -48.37 4.42
N LEU A 2 4.89 -47.39 4.87
CA LEU A 2 4.47 -46.24 4.05
C LEU A 2 5.65 -45.31 3.77
N VAL A 3 5.82 -44.99 2.49
CA VAL A 3 6.84 -44.09 1.94
C VAL A 3 6.53 -42.66 2.39
N GLY A 4 7.37 -42.09 3.26
CA GLY A 4 7.26 -40.70 3.70
C GLY A 4 8.00 -39.77 2.75
N VAL A 5 7.30 -39.19 1.77
CA VAL A 5 7.83 -38.10 0.93
C VAL A 5 7.74 -36.81 1.74
N ALA A 6 8.87 -36.35 2.27
CA ALA A 6 8.99 -35.03 2.88
C ALA A 6 8.96 -33.96 1.78
N VAL A 7 7.79 -33.38 1.54
CA VAL A 7 7.64 -32.20 0.67
C VAL A 7 8.17 -31.00 1.45
N VAL A 8 9.42 -30.62 1.17
CA VAL A 8 10.00 -29.36 1.64
C VAL A 8 9.31 -28.24 0.86
N LEU A 9 8.23 -27.71 1.43
CA LEU A 9 7.63 -26.46 0.97
C LEU A 9 8.63 -25.34 1.26
N SER A 10 9.55 -25.09 0.33
CA SER A 10 10.31 -23.86 0.24
C SER A 10 9.33 -22.72 -0.06
N GLY A 11 8.62 -22.30 0.99
CA GLY A 11 7.85 -21.07 0.96
C GLY A 11 8.80 -19.92 0.67
N CYS A 12 8.77 -19.42 -0.56
CA CYS A 12 9.27 -18.09 -0.85
C CYS A 12 8.47 -17.13 0.04
N VAL A 13 9.04 -16.75 1.17
CA VAL A 13 8.60 -15.58 1.92
C VAL A 13 8.81 -14.40 0.98
N ALA A 14 7.80 -14.08 0.19
CA ALA A 14 7.76 -12.86 -0.58
C ALA A 14 7.80 -11.74 0.46
N PHE A 15 8.98 -11.19 0.69
CA PHE A 15 9.15 -9.90 1.34
C PHE A 15 8.53 -8.89 0.37
N ALA A 16 7.20 -8.77 0.39
CA ALA A 16 6.50 -7.68 -0.29
C ALA A 16 6.98 -6.42 0.41
N THR A 17 7.87 -5.70 -0.26
CA THR A 17 8.41 -4.45 0.25
C THR A 17 7.29 -3.42 0.25
N HIS A 18 7.36 -2.42 1.12
CA HIS A 18 6.32 -1.38 1.19
C HIS A 18 6.15 -0.61 -0.13
N ASP A 19 7.22 -0.55 -0.93
CA ASP A 19 7.20 -0.10 -2.32
C ASP A 19 6.19 -0.92 -3.14
N ASP A 20 6.25 -2.25 -3.06
CA ASP A 20 5.30 -3.13 -3.76
C ASP A 20 3.84 -2.89 -3.34
N HIS A 21 3.63 -2.54 -2.06
CA HIS A 21 2.28 -2.31 -1.54
C HIS A 21 1.66 -1.04 -2.11
N GLY A 22 2.38 0.08 -2.13
CA GLY A 22 1.90 1.32 -2.75
C GLY A 22 1.83 1.21 -4.28
N LYS A 23 2.85 0.60 -4.89
CA LYS A 23 2.95 0.39 -6.34
C LYS A 23 1.86 -0.50 -6.91
N SER A 24 1.37 -1.48 -6.13
CA SER A 24 0.26 -2.35 -6.54
C SER A 24 -1.04 -1.59 -6.83
N TRP A 25 -1.18 -0.37 -6.32
CA TRP A 25 -2.33 0.49 -6.55
C TRP A 25 -2.21 1.41 -7.76
N SER A 26 -1.04 1.53 -8.39
CA SER A 26 -0.88 2.33 -9.59
C SER A 26 -1.86 1.88 -10.69
N GLY A 27 -2.60 2.83 -11.26
CA GLY A 27 -3.63 2.62 -12.27
C GLY A 27 -5.01 2.23 -11.72
N GLN A 28 -5.13 1.89 -10.43
CA GLN A 28 -6.41 1.65 -9.77
C GLN A 28 -7.12 2.97 -9.44
N THR A 29 -8.43 2.92 -9.17
CA THR A 29 -9.16 4.12 -8.76
C THR A 29 -8.99 4.40 -7.27
N GLY A 30 -9.03 5.69 -6.90
CA GLY A 30 -9.07 6.11 -5.51
C GLY A 30 -10.27 5.54 -4.76
N GLU A 31 -11.41 5.32 -5.43
CA GLU A 31 -12.58 4.67 -4.84
C GLU A 31 -12.32 3.20 -4.48
N ALA A 32 -11.62 2.45 -5.35
CA ALA A 32 -11.23 1.08 -5.05
C ALA A 32 -10.29 1.03 -3.84
N LEU A 33 -9.34 1.96 -3.75
CA LEU A 33 -8.49 2.09 -2.58
C LEU A 33 -9.31 2.40 -1.33
N LYS A 34 -10.23 3.38 -1.38
CA LYS A 34 -11.11 3.74 -0.26
C LYS A 34 -11.98 2.56 0.20
N LYS A 35 -12.40 1.69 -0.71
CA LYS A 35 -13.16 0.49 -0.38
C LYS A 35 -12.34 -0.53 0.41
N VAL A 36 -11.05 -0.65 0.13
CA VAL A 36 -10.17 -1.64 0.78
C VAL A 36 -9.50 -1.09 2.04
N TRP A 37 -9.05 0.18 2.00
CA TRP A 37 -8.30 0.83 3.08
C TRP A 37 -9.17 1.70 4.00
N GLY A 38 -10.42 1.93 3.61
CA GLY A 38 -11.33 2.86 4.30
C GLY A 38 -11.13 4.31 3.88
N GLN A 39 -11.73 5.22 4.65
CA GLN A 39 -11.62 6.65 4.37
C GLN A 39 -10.21 7.15 4.69
N PRO A 40 -9.63 8.03 3.83
CA PRO A 40 -8.33 8.62 4.09
C PRO A 40 -8.40 9.61 5.25
N GLN A 41 -7.27 9.81 5.94
CA GLN A 41 -7.13 10.80 7.00
C GLN A 41 -6.99 12.23 6.45
N GLY A 42 -6.63 12.36 5.17
CA GLY A 42 -6.56 13.65 4.49
C GLY A 42 -6.80 13.50 3.00
N GLN A 43 -7.37 14.54 2.40
CA GLN A 43 -7.51 14.67 0.96
C GLN A 43 -7.32 16.14 0.59
N GLU A 44 -6.47 16.42 -0.39
CA GLU A 44 -6.23 17.76 -0.90
C GLU A 44 -6.17 17.76 -2.43
N THR A 45 -6.60 18.86 -3.03
CA THR A 45 -6.46 19.09 -4.47
C THR A 45 -5.17 19.86 -4.73
N LEU A 46 -4.32 19.30 -5.58
CA LEU A 46 -3.06 19.87 -6.01
C LEU A 46 -3.26 20.95 -7.07
N PRO A 47 -2.32 21.89 -7.26
CA PRO A 47 -2.44 22.99 -8.23
C PRO A 47 -2.64 22.56 -9.69
N ASN A 48 -2.25 21.34 -10.03
CA ASN A 48 -2.40 20.73 -11.36
C ASN A 48 -3.74 20.00 -11.55
N GLY A 49 -4.71 20.17 -10.65
CA GLY A 49 -6.01 19.49 -10.70
C GLY A 49 -6.01 18.06 -10.17
N PHE A 50 -4.83 17.52 -9.81
CA PHE A 50 -4.73 16.18 -9.23
C PHE A 50 -5.21 16.20 -7.79
N THR A 51 -5.56 15.03 -7.26
CA THR A 51 -5.96 14.88 -5.86
C THR A 51 -4.96 14.04 -5.13
N GLU A 52 -4.46 14.51 -4.00
CA GLU A 52 -3.66 13.70 -3.11
C GLU A 52 -4.51 13.20 -1.93
N ILE A 53 -4.40 11.91 -1.61
CA ILE A 53 -5.05 11.30 -0.45
C ILE A 53 -4.01 10.70 0.49
N ARG A 54 -4.16 10.99 1.78
CA ARG A 54 -3.27 10.54 2.85
C ARG A 54 -3.89 9.42 3.67
N TYR A 55 -3.12 8.35 3.86
CA TYR A 55 -3.43 7.24 4.73
C TYR A 55 -2.42 7.08 5.85
N ASP A 56 -2.84 7.28 7.09
CA ASP A 56 -2.03 7.07 8.29
C ASP A 56 -2.31 5.68 8.87
N LEU A 57 -1.45 4.71 8.52
CA LEU A 57 -1.49 3.34 9.03
C LEU A 57 -0.85 3.29 10.42
N GLN A 58 -1.60 3.70 11.45
CA GLN A 58 -1.13 3.77 12.84
C GLN A 58 -0.53 2.46 13.35
N ARG A 59 -1.14 1.30 13.01
CA ARG A 59 -0.61 -0.02 13.43
C ARG A 59 0.80 -0.28 12.91
N MET A 60 1.15 0.31 11.78
CA MET A 60 2.42 0.08 11.09
C MET A 60 3.36 1.29 11.20
N ASN A 61 2.97 2.35 11.93
CA ASN A 61 3.70 3.63 11.98
C ASN A 61 4.06 4.15 10.59
N CYS A 62 3.15 4.06 9.62
CA CYS A 62 3.43 4.47 8.25
C CYS A 62 2.36 5.37 7.68
N THR A 63 2.81 6.35 6.91
CA THR A 63 1.91 7.23 6.17
C THR A 63 2.12 7.01 4.69
N TYR A 64 1.04 6.78 3.95
CA TYR A 64 1.01 6.74 2.51
C TYR A 64 0.31 7.99 1.98
N TRP A 65 0.82 8.51 0.87
CA TRP A 65 0.16 9.53 0.07
C TRP A 65 0.01 8.96 -1.34
N PHE A 66 -1.20 8.92 -1.85
CA PHE A 66 -1.49 8.54 -3.23
C PHE A 66 -1.93 9.77 -4.01
N THR A 67 -1.37 9.95 -5.20
CA THR A 67 -1.75 11.02 -6.12
C THR A 67 -2.67 10.44 -7.18
N LEU A 68 -3.82 11.07 -7.33
CA LEU A 68 -4.87 10.71 -8.26
C LEU A 68 -4.92 11.75 -9.37
N ASP A 69 -5.05 11.30 -10.61
CA ASP A 69 -5.34 12.18 -11.73
C ASP A 69 -6.76 12.77 -11.66
N GLU A 70 -7.10 13.63 -12.62
CA GLU A 70 -8.44 14.24 -12.74
C GLU A 70 -9.56 13.21 -12.95
N ALA A 71 -9.23 12.00 -13.44
CA ALA A 71 -10.17 10.89 -13.58
C ALA A 71 -10.29 10.04 -12.30
N GLY A 72 -9.57 10.40 -11.23
CA GLY A 72 -9.58 9.70 -9.95
C GLY A 72 -8.75 8.40 -9.94
N LYS A 73 -7.83 8.21 -10.89
CA LYS A 73 -6.91 7.07 -10.93
C LYS A 73 -5.59 7.40 -10.25
N ILE A 74 -5.06 6.44 -9.49
CA ILE A 74 -3.78 6.56 -8.81
C ILE A 74 -2.67 6.53 -9.85
N VAL A 75 -1.96 7.65 -10.00
CA VAL A 75 -0.86 7.82 -10.95
C VAL A 75 0.50 7.83 -10.26
N ASP A 76 0.54 8.18 -8.98
CA ASP A 76 1.76 8.20 -8.19
C ASP A 76 1.47 7.88 -6.72
N TYR A 77 2.51 7.50 -5.99
CA TYR A 77 2.44 7.29 -4.56
C TYR A 77 3.79 7.58 -3.88
N ARG A 78 3.71 8.00 -2.63
CA ARG A 78 4.87 8.05 -1.74
C ARG A 78 4.49 7.54 -0.37
N TYR A 79 5.49 7.12 0.39
CA TYR A 79 5.27 6.68 1.76
C TYR A 79 6.38 7.18 2.67
N LYS A 80 6.04 7.27 3.96
CA LYS A 80 6.98 7.57 5.04
C LYS A 80 6.86 6.49 6.08
N VAL A 81 7.99 5.87 6.39
CA VAL A 81 8.14 4.96 7.53
C VAL A 81 8.40 5.77 8.80
N GLY A 82 7.81 5.35 9.91
CA GLY A 82 8.15 5.86 11.23
C GLY A 82 9.55 5.44 11.68
N THR A 83 9.95 5.89 12.88
CA THR A 83 11.30 5.77 13.44
C THR A 83 11.83 4.33 13.58
N LEU A 84 10.95 3.33 13.53
CA LEU A 84 11.31 1.91 13.61
C LEU A 84 11.54 1.27 12.23
N GLY A 85 11.43 2.03 11.13
CA GLY A 85 11.83 1.60 9.79
C GLY A 85 10.98 0.48 9.16
N THR A 86 9.98 -0.05 9.85
CA THR A 86 9.15 -1.16 9.36
C THR A 86 7.67 -0.78 9.37
N CYS A 87 7.03 -0.72 8.20
CA CYS A 87 5.57 -0.81 8.12
C CYS A 87 5.13 -2.29 8.21
N LYS A 88 5.67 -3.04 9.17
CA LYS A 88 5.31 -4.46 9.28
C LYS A 88 3.96 -4.55 10.01
N PRO A 89 2.98 -5.30 9.48
CA PRO A 89 1.89 -5.77 10.32
C PRO A 89 2.54 -6.66 11.40
N THR A 90 2.48 -6.24 12.66
CA THR A 90 2.84 -7.10 13.79
C THR A 90 1.85 -8.24 13.92
#